data_AF-A0A9W9KXB5-F1
#
_entry.id   AF-A0A9W9KXB5-F1
#
_cell.length_a   1.000
_cell.length_b   1.000
_cell.length_c   1.000
_cell.angle_alpha   90.00
_cell.angle_beta   90.00
_cell.angle_gamma   90.00
#
_symmetry.space_group_name_H-M   'P 1'
#
loop_
_entity.id
_entity.type
_entity.pdbx_description
1 polymer ?
#
loop_
_entity_poly.entity_id
_entity_poly.type
_entity_poly.pdbx_seq_one_letter_code
_entity_poly.pdbx_strand_id
1 'polypeptide(L)'
;MSTTKTSVVDEAPVTAVPTKQSFGSRLKAHFKKWWWVHVIVFIVVFLVILLPVIYVAYPKIAQSAVNDSTLQIKSMIISDPTPESFHLDQQQILGTDSSYHPKIYEFDAEVSLGGADGPFATVTVPEVKSKDGAEIHVVQKVDLTDVDAFGDFNVAVMLQEELDLRIKGKPGLKQGGLPKTHVTYDKTVTMKGLNKLKGFAITEFHIMFPPVNGIGMNGTVSIPNPTVMTIAMGNVTFDLSLDGHYLGETRLHDLVLKPGENIVPIVGTVDHGYVISFLTSKKNPYKDGILPFDIAGNKSVYAGKELSYYTKALRANTLHVKLDVVGALRDVNVTLPGF
;
A
#
# COMPACT_ATOMS: atom_id res chain seq x y z
N MET A 1 -84.06 99.53 41.36
CA MET A 1 -83.01 98.66 41.92
C MET A 1 -82.55 97.72 40.83
N SER A 2 -81.24 97.74 40.56
CA SER A 2 -80.55 96.98 39.53
C SER A 2 -80.51 95.48 39.82
N THR A 3 -80.47 94.67 38.77
CA THR A 3 -79.61 93.47 38.74
C THR A 3 -79.14 93.19 37.31
N THR A 4 -77.84 93.42 37.12
CA THR A 4 -76.97 93.04 36.01
C THR A 4 -76.95 91.52 35.82
N LYS A 5 -76.93 91.04 34.57
CA LYS A 5 -76.56 89.64 34.24
C LYS A 5 -75.38 89.64 33.26
N THR A 6 -74.36 88.91 33.66
CA THR A 6 -73.01 88.79 33.10
C THR A 6 -72.98 87.95 31.83
N SER A 7 -72.20 88.40 30.85
CA SER A 7 -71.83 87.71 29.62
C SER A 7 -70.77 86.63 29.88
N VAL A 8 -70.94 85.45 29.29
CA VAL A 8 -69.89 84.43 29.15
C VAL A 8 -69.60 84.29 27.66
N VAL A 9 -68.34 84.47 27.29
CA VAL A 9 -67.76 84.30 25.96
C VAL A 9 -67.15 82.90 25.92
N ASP A 10 -67.60 82.07 24.97
CA ASP A 10 -66.98 80.77 24.68
C ASP A 10 -65.73 80.95 23.83
N GLU A 11 -64.58 80.54 24.35
CA GLU A 11 -63.32 80.39 23.59
C GLU A 11 -63.34 79.09 22.77
N ALA A 12 -63.12 79.21 21.46
CA ALA A 12 -62.91 78.07 20.57
C ALA A 12 -61.51 77.43 20.79
N PRO A 13 -61.37 76.10 20.67
CA PRO A 13 -60.10 75.43 20.94
C PRO A 13 -59.10 75.64 19.80
N VAL A 14 -57.88 76.00 20.17
CA VAL A 14 -56.73 76.15 19.27
C VAL A 14 -56.30 74.78 18.76
N THR A 15 -56.42 74.54 17.44
CA THR A 15 -55.90 73.34 16.78
C THR A 15 -54.38 73.29 16.85
N ALA A 16 -53.84 72.29 17.54
CA ALA A 16 -52.40 72.03 17.59
C ALA A 16 -51.86 71.58 16.23
N VAL A 17 -50.78 72.22 15.77
CA VAL A 17 -50.07 71.87 14.52
C VAL A 17 -49.27 70.57 14.74
N PRO A 18 -49.34 69.57 13.84
CA PRO A 18 -48.64 68.31 14.04
C PRO A 18 -47.12 68.51 13.91
N THR A 19 -46.39 68.21 14.96
CA THR A 19 -44.92 68.19 14.98
C THR A 19 -44.41 67.08 14.07
N LYS A 20 -43.61 67.43 13.04
CA LYS A 20 -42.94 66.45 12.17
C LYS A 20 -42.06 65.53 13.02
N GLN A 21 -42.41 64.26 13.09
CA GLN A 21 -41.65 63.23 13.79
C GLN A 21 -40.19 63.18 13.27
N SER A 22 -39.22 63.20 14.20
CA SER A 22 -37.79 63.14 13.86
C SER A 22 -37.43 61.79 13.23
N PHE A 23 -36.44 61.79 12.33
CA PHE A 23 -36.01 60.63 11.55
C PHE A 23 -35.74 59.39 12.43
N GLY A 24 -35.19 59.60 13.64
CA GLY A 24 -34.92 58.54 14.61
C GLY A 24 -36.17 57.89 15.23
N SER A 25 -37.26 58.62 15.45
CA SER A 25 -38.50 58.02 15.98
C SER A 25 -39.24 57.19 14.91
N ARG A 26 -39.14 57.61 13.64
CA ARG A 26 -39.63 56.87 12.47
C ARG A 26 -38.83 55.58 12.23
N LEU A 27 -37.51 55.61 12.39
CA LEU A 27 -36.67 54.42 12.30
C LEU A 27 -36.98 53.41 13.41
N LYS A 28 -37.18 53.87 14.65
CA LYS A 28 -37.60 53.03 15.78
C LYS A 28 -38.98 52.39 15.57
N ALA A 29 -39.95 53.15 15.05
CA ALA A 29 -41.28 52.64 14.72
C ALA A 29 -41.24 51.66 13.53
N HIS A 30 -40.39 51.91 12.54
CA HIS A 30 -40.16 51.01 11.41
C HIS A 30 -39.55 49.68 11.85
N PHE A 31 -38.47 49.70 12.62
CA PHE A 31 -37.87 48.49 13.18
C PHE A 31 -38.85 47.74 14.09
N LYS A 32 -39.64 48.42 14.93
CA LYS A 32 -40.66 47.75 15.76
C LYS A 32 -41.80 47.12 14.96
N LYS A 33 -42.17 47.69 13.81
CA LYS A 33 -43.26 47.21 12.93
C LYS A 33 -42.80 46.14 11.92
N TRP A 34 -41.54 46.20 11.47
CA TRP A 34 -40.98 45.36 10.39
C TRP A 34 -39.82 44.46 10.85
N TRP A 35 -39.58 44.32 12.17
CA TRP A 35 -38.49 43.49 12.70
C TRP A 35 -38.48 42.07 12.12
N TRP A 36 -39.66 41.47 11.94
CA TRP A 36 -39.82 40.14 11.38
C TRP A 36 -39.33 40.04 9.92
N VAL A 37 -39.47 41.09 9.10
CA VAL A 37 -38.91 41.13 7.73
C VAL A 37 -37.40 41.18 7.78
N HIS A 38 -36.81 41.99 8.66
CA HIS A 38 -35.36 42.03 8.82
C HIS A 38 -34.79 40.70 9.31
N VAL A 39 -35.49 40.01 10.22
CA VAL A 39 -35.15 38.65 10.66
C VAL A 39 -35.25 37.65 9.50
N ILE A 40 -36.31 37.69 8.70
CA ILE A 40 -36.45 36.81 7.52
C ILE A 40 -35.34 37.06 6.52
N VAL A 41 -35.06 38.33 6.17
CA VAL A 41 -33.97 38.67 5.24
C VAL A 41 -32.63 38.22 5.78
N PHE A 42 -32.36 38.41 7.08
CA PHE A 42 -31.16 37.90 7.72
C PHE A 42 -31.05 36.38 7.63
N ILE A 43 -32.13 35.64 7.91
CA ILE A 43 -32.17 34.18 7.80
C ILE A 43 -31.92 33.75 6.35
N VAL A 44 -32.55 34.39 5.37
CA VAL A 44 -32.36 34.08 3.95
C VAL A 44 -30.91 34.32 3.54
N VAL A 45 -30.33 35.47 3.87
CA VAL A 45 -28.92 35.78 3.57
C VAL A 45 -27.99 34.77 4.26
N PHE A 46 -28.25 34.46 5.53
CA PHE A 46 -27.49 33.45 6.26
C PHE A 46 -27.57 32.08 5.60
N LEU A 47 -28.75 31.61 5.18
CA LEU A 47 -28.92 30.34 4.49
C LEU A 47 -28.25 30.35 3.10
N VAL A 48 -28.35 31.45 2.35
CA VAL A 48 -27.70 31.61 1.05
C VAL A 48 -26.17 31.54 1.16
N ILE A 49 -25.59 31.91 2.29
CA ILE A 49 -24.14 31.78 2.54
C ILE A 49 -23.81 30.39 3.11
N LEU A 50 -24.59 29.91 4.08
CA LEU A 50 -24.32 28.66 4.80
C LEU A 50 -24.46 27.43 3.89
N LEU A 51 -25.52 27.36 3.08
CA LEU A 51 -25.79 26.19 2.25
C LEU A 51 -24.68 25.93 1.22
N PRO A 52 -24.18 26.92 0.45
CA PRO A 52 -23.04 26.71 -0.43
C PRO A 52 -21.76 26.30 0.31
N VAL A 53 -21.50 26.84 1.50
CA VAL A 53 -20.32 26.43 2.29
C VAL A 53 -20.41 24.94 2.67
N ILE A 54 -21.57 24.50 3.14
CA ILE A 54 -21.76 23.10 3.58
C ILE A 54 -21.82 22.13 2.39
N TYR A 55 -22.52 22.47 1.32
CA TYR A 55 -22.80 21.51 0.23
C TYR A 55 -21.85 21.63 -0.97
N VAL A 56 -21.10 22.73 -1.10
CA VAL A 56 -20.16 22.93 -2.22
C VAL A 56 -18.72 23.07 -1.72
N ALA A 57 -18.46 23.92 -0.73
CA ALA A 57 -17.09 24.15 -0.26
C ALA A 57 -16.54 22.95 0.53
N TYR A 58 -17.31 22.41 1.49
CA TYR A 58 -16.86 21.30 2.33
C TYR A 58 -16.47 20.04 1.53
N PRO A 59 -17.26 19.51 0.56
CA PRO A 59 -16.84 18.36 -0.24
C PRO A 59 -15.55 18.61 -1.02
N LYS A 60 -15.34 19.83 -1.53
CA LYS A 60 -14.10 20.19 -2.25
C LYS A 60 -12.89 20.25 -1.33
N ILE A 61 -13.04 20.83 -0.13
CA ILE A 61 -11.97 20.87 0.88
C ILE A 61 -11.63 19.44 1.34
N ALA A 62 -12.65 18.61 1.58
CA ALA A 62 -12.45 17.21 1.94
C ALA A 62 -11.71 16.44 0.84
N GLN A 63 -12.07 16.64 -0.43
CA GLN A 63 -11.36 16.03 -1.56
C GLN A 63 -9.91 16.52 -1.66
N SER A 64 -9.66 17.82 -1.52
CA SER A 64 -8.29 18.36 -1.52
C SER A 64 -7.46 17.75 -0.39
N ALA A 65 -7.99 17.71 0.83
CA ALA A 65 -7.28 17.13 1.98
C ALA A 65 -6.95 15.64 1.78
N VAL A 66 -7.86 14.88 1.17
CA VAL A 66 -7.57 13.49 0.78
C VAL A 66 -6.48 13.46 -0.29
N ASN A 67 -6.55 14.28 -1.34
CA ASN A 67 -5.54 14.33 -2.40
C ASN A 67 -4.15 14.71 -1.88
N ASP A 68 -4.07 15.61 -0.90
CA ASP A 68 -2.82 16.10 -0.33
C ASP A 68 -2.24 15.15 0.75
N SER A 69 -3.05 14.22 1.28
CA SER A 69 -2.59 13.22 2.26
C SER A 69 -1.56 12.24 1.70
N THR A 70 -0.73 11.66 2.57
CA THR A 70 0.24 10.62 2.23
C THR A 70 -0.08 9.32 2.98
N LEU A 71 0.39 8.20 2.43
CA LEU A 71 0.36 6.91 3.09
C LEU A 71 1.78 6.36 3.16
N GLN A 72 2.18 5.94 4.35
CA GLN A 72 3.44 5.21 4.55
C GLN A 72 3.16 3.82 5.09
N ILE A 73 3.45 2.79 4.29
CA ILE A 73 3.37 1.39 4.72
C ILE A 73 4.57 1.12 5.65
N LYS A 74 4.30 0.68 6.88
CA LYS A 74 5.31 0.38 7.89
C LYS A 74 5.66 -1.11 7.92
N SER A 75 4.67 -1.95 7.75
CA SER A 75 4.82 -3.40 7.65
C SER A 75 3.71 -3.95 6.76
N MET A 76 4.01 -5.06 6.08
CA MET A 76 3.04 -5.80 5.28
C MET A 76 3.41 -7.28 5.37
N ILE A 77 2.53 -8.09 5.94
CA ILE A 77 2.74 -9.53 6.09
C ILE A 77 1.74 -10.22 5.18
N ILE A 78 2.27 -11.00 4.24
CA ILE A 78 1.53 -11.86 3.34
C ILE A 78 1.76 -13.30 3.81
N SER A 79 0.71 -13.89 4.37
CA SER A 79 0.73 -15.19 5.02
C SER A 79 -0.39 -16.09 4.50
N ASP A 80 -0.33 -17.38 4.83
CA ASP A 80 -1.30 -18.40 4.44
C ASP A 80 -1.72 -18.32 2.95
N PRO A 81 -0.76 -18.26 2.00
CA PRO A 81 -1.07 -18.12 0.60
C PRO A 81 -1.79 -19.36 0.05
N THR A 82 -2.75 -19.11 -0.83
CA THR A 82 -3.38 -20.10 -1.70
C THR A 82 -3.20 -19.66 -3.16
N PRO A 83 -3.56 -20.50 -4.14
CA PRO A 83 -3.50 -20.09 -5.56
C PRO A 83 -4.35 -18.85 -5.89
N GLU A 84 -5.38 -18.55 -5.09
CA GLU A 84 -6.37 -17.49 -5.38
C GLU A 84 -6.55 -16.49 -4.23
N SER A 85 -5.81 -16.63 -3.13
CA SER A 85 -5.98 -15.76 -1.96
C SER A 85 -4.75 -15.73 -1.07
N PHE A 86 -4.68 -14.79 -0.14
CA PHE A 86 -3.69 -14.77 0.95
C PHE A 86 -4.26 -14.05 2.18
N HIS A 87 -3.61 -14.19 3.32
CA HIS A 87 -3.91 -13.38 4.50
C HIS A 87 -2.96 -12.17 4.56
N LEU A 88 -3.56 -10.98 4.64
CA LEU A 88 -2.88 -9.70 4.75
C LEU A 88 -2.93 -9.21 6.19
N ASP A 89 -1.76 -8.86 6.73
CA ASP A 89 -1.63 -8.03 7.93
C ASP A 89 -0.71 -6.84 7.60
N GLN A 90 -1.31 -5.66 7.42
CA GLN A 90 -0.61 -4.44 7.00
C GLN A 90 -0.81 -3.32 8.00
N GLN A 91 0.29 -2.69 8.40
CA GLN A 91 0.27 -1.46 9.18
C GLN A 91 0.76 -0.29 8.34
N GLN A 92 0.02 0.82 8.39
CA GLN A 92 0.36 2.03 7.66
C GLN A 92 0.07 3.28 8.49
N ILE A 93 0.76 4.36 8.17
CA ILE A 93 0.57 5.68 8.77
C ILE A 93 0.01 6.63 7.73
N LEU A 94 -1.08 7.32 8.09
CA LEU A 94 -1.63 8.43 7.35
C LEU A 94 -0.87 9.72 7.70
N GLY A 95 -0.31 10.38 6.69
CA GLY A 95 0.23 11.73 6.81
C GLY A 95 -0.75 12.76 6.27
N THR A 96 -0.95 13.87 6.99
CA THR A 96 -1.81 14.97 6.52
C THR A 96 -1.52 16.29 7.22
N ASP A 97 -1.48 17.38 6.47
CA ASP A 97 -1.36 18.74 7.02
C ASP A 97 -2.72 19.37 7.35
N SER A 98 -3.82 18.62 7.21
CA SER A 98 -5.16 19.13 7.49
C SER A 98 -5.36 19.38 8.99
N SER A 99 -5.80 20.59 9.35
CA SER A 99 -6.25 20.90 10.71
C SER A 99 -7.61 20.27 11.05
N TYR A 100 -8.27 19.67 10.04
CA TYR A 100 -9.51 18.94 10.22
C TYR A 100 -9.24 17.46 10.45
N HIS A 101 -10.07 16.84 11.29
CA HIS A 101 -9.96 15.43 11.62
C HIS A 101 -11.21 14.64 11.23
N PRO A 102 -11.51 14.57 9.92
CA PRO A 102 -12.71 13.92 9.48
C PRO A 102 -12.64 12.42 9.75
N LYS A 103 -13.81 11.85 10.01
CA LYS A 103 -13.99 10.41 10.05
C LYS A 103 -14.09 9.89 8.62
N ILE A 104 -13.15 9.04 8.22
CA ILE A 104 -13.18 8.29 6.96
C ILE A 104 -13.81 6.94 7.30
N TYR A 105 -14.97 6.67 6.71
CA TYR A 105 -15.67 5.42 6.94
C TYR A 105 -15.00 4.28 6.20
N GLU A 106 -15.21 3.07 6.69
CA GLU A 106 -14.82 1.83 6.01
C GLU A 106 -15.31 1.81 4.56
N PHE A 107 -14.45 1.29 3.67
CA PHE A 107 -14.74 1.20 2.24
C PHE A 107 -13.89 0.12 1.58
N ASP A 108 -14.38 -0.41 0.46
CA ASP A 108 -13.61 -1.31 -0.38
C ASP A 108 -12.71 -0.53 -1.33
N ALA A 109 -11.45 -0.95 -1.38
CA ALA A 109 -10.43 -0.37 -2.24
C ALA A 109 -9.91 -1.39 -3.25
N GLU A 110 -9.96 -1.03 -4.53
CA GLU A 110 -9.28 -1.73 -5.61
C GLU A 110 -7.77 -1.48 -5.51
N VAL A 111 -6.99 -2.56 -5.60
CA VAL A 111 -5.52 -2.52 -5.51
C VAL A 111 -4.93 -2.98 -6.83
N SER A 112 -4.04 -2.17 -7.41
CA SER A 112 -3.38 -2.48 -8.69
C SER A 112 -1.89 -2.10 -8.67
N LEU A 113 -1.12 -2.71 -9.55
CA LEU A 113 0.22 -2.22 -9.88
C LEU A 113 0.10 -0.85 -10.58
N GLY A 114 1.03 0.06 -10.31
CA GLY A 114 1.10 1.37 -10.93
C GLY A 114 1.23 1.25 -12.45
N GLY A 115 0.35 1.94 -13.19
CA GLY A 115 0.31 1.90 -14.64
C GLY A 115 -0.37 0.65 -15.24
N ALA A 116 -0.82 -0.31 -14.43
CA ALA A 116 -1.59 -1.46 -14.92
C ALA A 116 -3.03 -1.08 -15.30
N ASP A 117 -3.61 -1.87 -16.20
CA ASP A 117 -4.96 -1.65 -16.75
C ASP A 117 -6.09 -1.98 -15.76
N GLY A 118 -5.83 -2.86 -14.78
CA GLY A 118 -6.84 -3.34 -13.83
C GLY A 118 -6.28 -3.74 -12.46
N PRO A 119 -7.15 -3.88 -11.45
CA PRO A 119 -6.78 -4.31 -10.11
C PRO A 119 -6.58 -5.83 -10.03
N PHE A 120 -5.70 -6.25 -9.13
CA PHE A 120 -5.50 -7.67 -8.82
C PHE A 120 -6.25 -8.15 -7.58
N ALA A 121 -6.74 -7.21 -6.75
CA ALA A 121 -7.54 -7.52 -5.58
C ALA A 121 -8.42 -6.35 -5.16
N THR A 122 -9.40 -6.65 -4.30
CA THR A 122 -10.13 -5.66 -3.51
C THR A 122 -9.84 -5.90 -2.02
N VAL A 123 -9.58 -4.82 -1.29
CA VAL A 123 -9.22 -4.85 0.13
C VAL A 123 -10.16 -3.92 0.89
N THR A 124 -10.77 -4.40 1.98
CA THR A 124 -11.60 -3.56 2.84
C THR A 124 -10.72 -2.72 3.74
N VAL A 125 -10.74 -1.40 3.57
CA VAL A 125 -9.98 -0.45 4.38
C VAL A 125 -10.84 -0.05 5.58
N PRO A 126 -10.38 -0.24 6.82
CA PRO A 126 -11.19 0.02 7.99
C PRO A 126 -11.43 1.51 8.18
N GLU A 127 -12.46 1.80 8.97
CA GLU A 127 -12.76 3.16 9.40
C GLU A 127 -11.60 3.77 10.21
N VAL A 128 -11.26 5.03 9.90
CA VAL A 128 -10.21 5.78 10.62
C VAL A 128 -10.64 7.22 10.86
N LYS A 129 -10.27 7.75 12.03
CA LYS A 129 -10.33 9.18 12.28
C LYS A 129 -9.05 9.82 11.74
N SER A 130 -9.16 10.57 10.65
CA SER A 130 -8.03 11.21 9.99
C SER A 130 -7.36 12.20 10.94
N LYS A 131 -6.06 12.01 11.18
CA LYS A 131 -5.16 12.95 11.83
C LYS A 131 -3.76 12.63 11.35
N ASP A 132 -2.84 13.59 11.43
CA ASP A 132 -1.45 13.31 11.13
C ASP A 132 -0.92 12.22 12.07
N GLY A 133 -0.19 11.26 11.50
CA GLY A 133 0.30 10.10 12.24
C GLY A 133 -0.78 9.08 12.63
N ALA A 134 -1.99 9.14 12.05
CA ALA A 134 -2.99 8.11 12.34
C ALA A 134 -2.52 6.75 11.82
N GLU A 135 -2.48 5.77 12.71
CA GLU A 135 -2.19 4.38 12.38
C GLU A 135 -3.45 3.69 11.85
N ILE A 136 -3.29 2.96 10.76
CA ILE A 136 -4.33 2.14 10.14
C ILE A 136 -3.78 0.72 10.08
N HIS A 137 -4.55 -0.22 10.63
CA HIS A 137 -4.20 -1.63 10.65
C HIS A 137 -5.21 -2.42 9.83
N VAL A 138 -4.76 -3.03 8.75
CA VAL A 138 -5.58 -3.80 7.81
C VAL A 138 -5.24 -5.28 8.00
N VAL A 139 -6.17 -6.05 8.58
CA VAL A 139 -6.02 -7.50 8.78
C VAL A 139 -7.20 -8.22 8.16
N GLN A 140 -6.97 -8.98 7.09
CA GLN A 140 -8.05 -9.71 6.41
C GLN A 140 -7.52 -10.80 5.49
N LYS A 141 -8.40 -11.71 5.08
CA LYS A 141 -8.17 -12.54 3.89
C LYS A 141 -8.44 -11.69 2.65
N VAL A 142 -7.51 -11.72 1.70
CA VAL A 142 -7.63 -11.06 0.40
C VAL A 142 -7.82 -12.13 -0.65
N ASP A 143 -8.96 -12.08 -1.33
CA ASP A 143 -9.23 -12.90 -2.51
C ASP A 143 -8.76 -12.14 -3.77
N LEU A 144 -8.04 -12.83 -4.64
CA LEU A 144 -7.49 -12.25 -5.87
C LEU A 144 -8.61 -12.13 -6.90
N THR A 145 -8.81 -10.92 -7.42
CA THR A 145 -9.74 -10.67 -8.53
C THR A 145 -9.12 -11.00 -9.87
N ASP A 146 -7.78 -10.91 -9.96
CA ASP A 146 -6.99 -11.28 -11.13
C ASP A 146 -5.62 -11.83 -10.68
N VAL A 147 -5.46 -13.14 -10.80
CA VAL A 147 -4.24 -13.86 -10.39
C VAL A 147 -3.06 -13.51 -11.29
N ASP A 148 -3.29 -13.26 -12.58
CA ASP A 148 -2.22 -12.95 -13.54
C ASP A 148 -1.68 -11.53 -13.31
N ALA A 149 -2.58 -10.57 -13.04
CA ALA A 149 -2.21 -9.22 -12.65
C ALA A 149 -1.49 -9.19 -11.29
N PHE A 150 -1.88 -10.05 -10.33
CA PHE A 150 -1.09 -10.24 -9.11
C PHE A 150 0.28 -10.85 -9.40
N GLY A 151 0.35 -11.77 -10.36
CA GLY A 151 1.62 -12.29 -10.87
C GLY A 151 2.53 -11.20 -11.45
N ASP A 152 1.98 -10.25 -12.21
CA ASP A 152 2.75 -9.10 -12.72
C ASP A 152 3.22 -8.18 -11.59
N PHE A 153 2.39 -7.96 -10.57
CA PHE A 153 2.81 -7.27 -9.35
C PHE A 153 3.99 -7.99 -8.68
N ASN A 154 3.94 -9.32 -8.53
CA ASN A 154 5.02 -10.08 -7.93
C ASN A 154 6.31 -10.07 -8.77
N VAL A 155 6.19 -10.05 -10.11
CA VAL A 155 7.34 -9.82 -11.00
C VAL A 155 7.95 -8.44 -10.77
N ALA A 156 7.13 -7.39 -10.66
CA ALA A 156 7.60 -6.04 -10.35
C ALA A 156 8.30 -6.00 -8.98
N VAL A 157 7.72 -6.63 -7.95
CA VAL A 157 8.35 -6.78 -6.62
C VAL A 157 9.70 -7.49 -6.72
N MET A 158 9.83 -8.56 -7.50
CA MET A 158 11.09 -9.28 -7.65
C MET A 158 12.16 -8.44 -8.36
N LEU A 159 11.80 -7.76 -9.45
CA LEU A 159 12.78 -7.18 -10.38
C LEU A 159 13.13 -5.72 -10.12
N GLN A 160 12.23 -4.94 -9.54
CA GLN A 160 12.39 -3.48 -9.41
C GLN A 160 12.98 -3.11 -8.05
N GLU A 161 13.70 -1.99 -8.01
CA GLU A 161 14.18 -1.40 -6.75
C GLU A 161 13.03 -0.70 -6.01
N GLU A 162 12.17 -0.02 -6.75
CA GLU A 162 10.93 0.59 -6.28
C GLU A 162 9.80 0.30 -7.26
N LEU A 163 8.59 0.14 -6.75
CA LEU A 163 7.38 -0.07 -7.52
C LEU A 163 6.22 0.75 -6.93
N ASP A 164 5.26 1.09 -7.77
CA ASP A 164 4.09 1.85 -7.37
C ASP A 164 2.89 0.93 -7.12
N LEU A 165 2.27 1.05 -5.94
CA LEU A 165 1.02 0.39 -5.60
C LEU A 165 -0.10 1.42 -5.65
N ARG A 166 -1.11 1.21 -6.50
CA ARG A 166 -2.26 2.10 -6.62
C ARG A 166 -3.45 1.53 -5.85
N ILE A 167 -4.10 2.39 -5.08
CA ILE A 167 -5.23 2.09 -4.20
C ILE A 167 -6.37 3.05 -4.56
N LYS A 168 -7.50 2.49 -5.00
CA LYS A 168 -8.66 3.24 -5.49
C LYS A 168 -9.94 2.88 -4.75
N GLY A 169 -10.71 3.86 -4.35
CA GLY A 169 -12.01 3.64 -3.71
C GLY A 169 -12.82 4.92 -3.57
N LYS A 170 -13.99 4.82 -2.94
CA LYS A 170 -14.90 5.96 -2.71
C LYS A 170 -15.43 5.99 -1.28
N PRO A 171 -14.58 6.25 -0.28
CA PRO A 171 -15.01 6.30 1.10
C PRO A 171 -16.06 7.39 1.35
N GLY A 172 -16.94 7.09 2.29
CA GLY A 172 -17.69 8.12 2.98
C GLY A 172 -16.76 8.92 3.90
N LEU A 173 -17.04 10.21 4.05
CA LEU A 173 -16.27 11.11 4.91
C LEU A 173 -17.21 12.03 5.69
N LYS A 174 -16.94 12.22 6.99
CA LYS A 174 -17.70 13.15 7.83
C LYS A 174 -16.82 13.94 8.78
N GLN A 175 -16.87 15.27 8.67
CA GLN A 175 -16.23 16.21 9.59
C GLN A 175 -17.20 16.67 10.67
N GLY A 176 -17.02 16.19 11.91
CA GLY A 176 -17.81 16.63 13.06
C GLY A 176 -19.33 16.52 12.84
N GLY A 177 -20.04 17.64 13.03
CA GLY A 177 -21.48 17.75 12.82
C GLY A 177 -21.93 18.00 11.38
N LEU A 178 -20.99 18.14 10.43
CA LEU A 178 -21.32 18.37 9.02
C LEU A 178 -21.96 17.11 8.40
N PRO A 179 -22.73 17.26 7.30
CA PRO A 179 -23.28 16.12 6.57
C PRO A 179 -22.19 15.15 6.11
N LYS A 180 -22.55 13.87 5.97
CA LYS A 180 -21.66 12.88 5.34
C LYS A 180 -21.52 13.24 3.86
N THR A 181 -20.30 13.26 3.36
CA THR A 181 -19.97 13.39 1.94
C THR A 181 -19.23 12.14 1.46
N HIS A 182 -18.95 12.04 0.17
CA HIS A 182 -18.04 11.05 -0.39
C HIS A 182 -16.84 11.76 -0.99
N VAL A 183 -15.71 11.08 -0.97
CA VAL A 183 -14.46 11.52 -1.59
C VAL A 183 -13.93 10.38 -2.46
N THR A 184 -13.31 10.73 -3.57
CA THR A 184 -12.56 9.76 -4.37
C THR A 184 -11.22 9.54 -3.69
N TYR A 185 -10.94 8.30 -3.32
CA TYR A 185 -9.63 7.87 -2.86
C TYR A 185 -8.89 7.28 -4.06
N ASP A 186 -7.83 7.92 -4.50
CA ASP A 186 -6.97 7.44 -5.58
C ASP A 186 -5.54 7.79 -5.20
N LYS A 187 -4.84 6.82 -4.64
CA LYS A 187 -3.50 6.99 -4.07
C LYS A 187 -2.53 6.02 -4.72
N THR A 188 -1.36 6.54 -5.06
CA THR A 188 -0.21 5.74 -5.44
C THR A 188 0.80 5.80 -4.31
N VAL A 189 1.23 4.64 -3.84
CA VAL A 189 2.24 4.47 -2.79
C VAL A 189 3.44 3.80 -3.42
N THR A 190 4.58 4.47 -3.42
CA THR A 190 5.84 3.89 -3.85
C THR A 190 6.40 3.01 -2.74
N MET A 191 6.70 1.76 -3.07
CA MET A 191 7.24 0.73 -2.18
C MET A 191 8.59 0.25 -2.71
N LYS A 192 9.45 -0.24 -1.81
CA LYS A 192 10.66 -0.95 -2.23
C LYS A 192 10.31 -2.34 -2.75
N GLY A 193 10.96 -2.73 -3.84
CA GLY A 193 11.01 -4.12 -4.31
C GLY A 193 12.27 -4.83 -3.83
N LEU A 194 12.43 -6.08 -4.25
CA LEU A 194 13.55 -6.96 -3.91
C LEU A 194 14.80 -6.67 -4.76
N ASN A 195 14.71 -5.80 -5.76
CA ASN A 195 15.83 -5.38 -6.61
C ASN A 195 16.66 -6.56 -7.14
N LYS A 196 15.99 -7.55 -7.74
CA LYS A 196 16.58 -8.77 -8.31
C LYS A 196 17.35 -9.63 -7.28
N LEU A 197 17.03 -9.47 -5.99
CA LEU A 197 17.77 -10.06 -4.87
C LEU A 197 19.25 -9.64 -4.87
N LYS A 198 19.54 -8.39 -5.24
CA LYS A 198 20.91 -7.84 -5.17
C LYS A 198 21.47 -8.01 -3.77
N GLY A 199 22.60 -8.73 -3.66
CA GLY A 199 23.21 -9.12 -2.39
C GLY A 199 22.99 -10.57 -2.01
N PHE A 200 22.22 -11.33 -2.80
CA PHE A 200 22.13 -12.78 -2.67
C PHE A 200 23.51 -13.42 -2.65
N ALA A 201 23.74 -14.30 -1.67
CA ALA A 201 25.00 -15.00 -1.51
C ALA A 201 24.76 -16.44 -1.07
N ILE A 202 25.64 -17.33 -1.52
CA ILE A 202 25.78 -18.68 -0.96
C ILE A 202 26.92 -18.58 0.06
N THR A 203 26.58 -18.67 1.35
CA THR A 203 27.53 -18.48 2.46
C THR A 203 28.25 -19.78 2.81
N GLU A 204 27.59 -20.91 2.61
CA GLU A 204 28.14 -22.25 2.80
C GLU A 204 27.74 -23.12 1.62
N PHE A 205 28.68 -23.94 1.16
CA PHE A 205 28.49 -24.83 0.02
C PHE A 205 29.26 -26.12 0.27
N HIS A 206 28.55 -27.25 0.27
CA HIS A 206 29.15 -28.57 0.42
C HIS A 206 28.59 -29.53 -0.62
N ILE A 207 29.49 -30.32 -1.19
CA ILE A 207 29.15 -31.41 -2.11
C ILE A 207 28.96 -32.69 -1.28
N MET A 208 27.94 -33.46 -1.59
CA MET A 208 27.73 -34.81 -1.06
C MET A 208 28.03 -35.82 -2.15
N PHE A 209 29.24 -36.38 -2.10
CA PHE A 209 29.70 -37.38 -3.06
C PHE A 209 30.14 -38.67 -2.34
N PRO A 210 29.46 -39.82 -2.56
CA PRO A 210 28.26 -39.98 -3.39
C PRO A 210 27.01 -39.28 -2.79
N PRO A 211 25.96 -39.02 -3.59
CA PRO A 211 24.72 -38.42 -3.09
C PRO A 211 24.05 -39.24 -1.99
N VAL A 212 23.46 -38.57 -1.00
CA VAL A 212 22.72 -39.19 0.11
C VAL A 212 21.23 -38.89 -0.06
N ASN A 213 20.39 -39.93 -0.14
CA ASN A 213 18.95 -39.78 -0.39
C ASN A 213 18.61 -38.94 -1.64
N GLY A 214 19.45 -39.04 -2.68
CA GLY A 214 19.31 -38.24 -3.92
C GLY A 214 19.82 -36.81 -3.81
N ILE A 215 20.21 -36.33 -2.62
CA ILE A 215 20.77 -35.00 -2.43
C ILE A 215 22.27 -35.05 -2.72
N GLY A 216 22.69 -34.25 -3.71
CA GLY A 216 24.09 -34.15 -4.17
C GLY A 216 24.83 -32.94 -3.59
N MET A 217 24.11 -31.94 -3.07
CA MET A 217 24.72 -30.80 -2.38
C MET A 217 23.82 -30.22 -1.30
N ASN A 218 24.43 -29.56 -0.33
CA ASN A 218 23.73 -28.72 0.62
C ASN A 218 24.55 -27.45 0.90
N GLY A 219 23.93 -26.50 1.56
CA GLY A 219 24.58 -25.24 1.91
C GLY A 219 23.63 -24.30 2.62
N THR A 220 24.09 -23.06 2.72
CA THR A 220 23.36 -21.97 3.36
C THR A 220 23.38 -20.75 2.44
N VAL A 221 22.23 -20.10 2.27
CA VAL A 221 22.10 -18.89 1.46
C VAL A 221 21.72 -17.69 2.32
N SER A 222 22.20 -16.51 1.96
CA SER A 222 21.73 -15.21 2.47
C SER A 222 20.87 -14.56 1.40
N ILE A 223 19.61 -14.30 1.74
CA ILE A 223 18.64 -13.66 0.86
C ILE A 223 18.28 -12.28 1.44
N PRO A 224 18.72 -11.18 0.82
CA PRO A 224 18.37 -9.85 1.25
C PRO A 224 16.92 -9.52 0.90
N ASN A 225 16.22 -8.90 1.84
CA ASN A 225 14.89 -8.33 1.65
C ASN A 225 14.90 -6.87 2.13
N PRO A 226 15.15 -5.89 1.23
CA PRO A 226 15.21 -4.47 1.59
C PRO A 226 13.82 -3.83 1.80
N THR A 227 12.75 -4.63 1.69
CA THR A 227 11.37 -4.17 1.77
C THR A 227 10.85 -4.21 3.22
N VAL A 228 9.65 -3.66 3.43
CA VAL A 228 8.89 -3.82 4.69
C VAL A 228 7.99 -5.05 4.68
N MET A 229 8.08 -5.88 3.64
CA MET A 229 7.20 -7.02 3.44
C MET A 229 7.77 -8.28 4.08
N THR A 230 6.90 -9.03 4.76
CA THR A 230 7.14 -10.43 5.11
C THR A 230 6.32 -11.32 4.18
N ILE A 231 6.96 -12.24 3.46
CA ILE A 231 6.33 -13.01 2.39
C ILE A 231 6.51 -14.51 2.66
N ALA A 232 5.41 -15.21 2.95
CA ALA A 232 5.42 -16.68 3.03
C ALA A 232 5.41 -17.27 1.61
N MET A 233 6.52 -17.87 1.18
CA MET A 233 6.69 -18.43 -0.17
C MET A 233 6.58 -19.97 -0.21
N GLY A 234 6.54 -20.63 0.95
CA GLY A 234 6.49 -22.09 1.03
C GLY A 234 7.76 -22.74 0.50
N ASN A 235 7.62 -23.90 -0.13
CA ASN A 235 8.73 -24.62 -0.74
C ASN A 235 9.10 -23.98 -2.07
N VAL A 236 10.31 -23.44 -2.16
CA VAL A 236 10.82 -22.79 -3.38
C VAL A 236 11.85 -23.69 -4.04
N THR A 237 11.68 -23.93 -5.34
CA THR A 237 12.62 -24.70 -6.17
C THR A 237 13.30 -23.80 -7.18
N PHE A 238 14.60 -23.97 -7.37
CA PHE A 238 15.38 -23.32 -8.42
C PHE A 238 16.12 -24.35 -9.26
N ASP A 239 16.28 -24.07 -10.55
CA ASP A 239 17.10 -24.86 -11.45
C ASP A 239 18.54 -24.35 -11.45
N LEU A 240 19.49 -25.27 -11.37
CA LEU A 240 20.92 -25.00 -11.45
C LEU A 240 21.42 -25.33 -12.84
N SER A 241 22.18 -24.42 -13.46
CA SER A 241 22.83 -24.66 -14.74
C SER A 241 24.25 -24.10 -14.80
N LEU A 242 25.05 -24.67 -15.70
CA LEU A 242 26.43 -24.25 -15.99
C LEU A 242 26.57 -24.15 -17.51
N ASP A 243 26.94 -22.96 -18.01
CA ASP A 243 27.02 -22.65 -19.45
C ASP A 243 25.74 -23.06 -20.22
N GLY A 244 24.57 -22.83 -19.62
CA GLY A 244 23.26 -23.18 -20.18
C GLY A 244 22.90 -24.67 -20.12
N HIS A 245 23.78 -25.53 -19.60
CA HIS A 245 23.48 -26.94 -19.36
C HIS A 245 22.82 -27.13 -18.00
N TYR A 246 21.62 -27.72 -17.97
CA TYR A 246 20.91 -28.05 -16.73
C TYR A 246 21.65 -29.12 -15.93
N LEU A 247 21.87 -28.87 -14.64
CA LEU A 247 22.59 -29.77 -13.74
C LEU A 247 21.71 -30.40 -12.68
N GLY A 248 20.56 -29.83 -12.40
CA GLY A 248 19.68 -30.27 -11.34
C GLY A 248 18.93 -29.12 -10.72
N GLU A 249 18.41 -29.35 -9.52
CA GLU A 249 17.51 -28.44 -8.84
C GLU A 249 17.90 -28.27 -7.38
N THR A 250 17.63 -27.09 -6.84
CA THR A 250 17.84 -26.72 -5.44
C THR A 250 16.51 -26.35 -4.81
N ARG A 251 16.42 -26.55 -3.50
CA ARG A 251 15.19 -26.37 -2.72
C ARG A 251 15.45 -25.64 -1.43
N LEU A 252 14.62 -24.62 -1.19
CA LEU A 252 14.44 -23.98 0.11
C LEU A 252 13.10 -24.47 0.67
N HIS A 253 13.12 -25.00 1.89
CA HIS A 253 11.92 -25.49 2.55
C HIS A 253 11.27 -24.41 3.39
N ASP A 254 9.94 -24.27 3.27
CA ASP A 254 9.11 -23.36 4.06
C ASP A 254 9.67 -21.93 4.15
N LEU A 255 10.11 -21.39 3.01
CA LEU A 255 10.72 -20.07 2.94
C LEU A 255 9.71 -18.99 3.35
N VAL A 256 10.12 -18.18 4.31
CA VAL A 256 9.45 -16.93 4.67
C VAL A 256 10.49 -15.81 4.57
N LEU A 257 10.36 -14.94 3.57
CA LEU A 257 11.22 -13.78 3.42
C LEU A 257 10.77 -12.69 4.39
N LYS A 258 11.58 -12.39 5.40
CA LYS A 258 11.36 -11.30 6.35
C LYS A 258 12.21 -10.08 5.97
N PRO A 259 11.83 -8.85 6.37
CA PRO A 259 12.68 -7.68 6.18
C PRO A 259 14.10 -7.90 6.74
N GLY A 260 15.12 -7.51 5.97
CA GLY A 260 16.53 -7.73 6.30
C GLY A 260 17.15 -8.96 5.63
N GLU A 261 18.23 -9.47 6.22
CA GLU A 261 18.94 -10.66 5.73
C GLU A 261 18.25 -11.94 6.21
N ASN A 262 18.00 -12.87 5.28
CA ASN A 262 17.42 -14.17 5.58
C ASN A 262 18.46 -15.27 5.35
N ILE A 263 18.92 -15.92 6.41
CA ILE A 263 19.87 -17.03 6.35
C ILE A 263 19.10 -18.34 6.34
N VAL A 264 19.15 -19.07 5.23
CA VAL A 264 18.28 -20.24 4.99
C VAL A 264 19.09 -21.42 4.46
N PRO A 265 18.90 -22.65 4.99
CA PRO A 265 19.53 -23.83 4.43
C PRO A 265 18.93 -24.16 3.06
N ILE A 266 19.80 -24.58 2.14
CA ILE A 266 19.45 -25.03 0.80
C ILE A 266 19.97 -26.45 0.56
N VAL A 267 19.17 -27.28 -0.11
CA VAL A 267 19.58 -28.62 -0.52
C VAL A 267 19.35 -28.79 -2.01
N GLY A 268 20.17 -29.59 -2.68
CA GLY A 268 20.08 -29.73 -4.12
C GLY A 268 20.47 -31.09 -4.65
N THR A 269 19.90 -31.41 -5.81
CA THR A 269 20.34 -32.51 -6.66
C THR A 269 21.26 -31.91 -7.74
N VAL A 270 22.36 -32.59 -8.06
CA VAL A 270 23.35 -32.11 -9.02
C VAL A 270 23.92 -33.29 -9.81
N ASP A 271 24.04 -33.14 -11.12
CA ASP A 271 24.78 -34.05 -11.99
C ASP A 271 26.29 -33.86 -11.80
N HIS A 272 26.82 -34.50 -10.75
CA HIS A 272 28.26 -34.52 -10.48
C HIS A 272 29.09 -35.08 -11.64
N GLY A 273 28.52 -36.03 -12.41
CA GLY A 273 29.20 -36.64 -13.55
C GLY A 273 29.50 -35.62 -14.64
N TYR A 274 28.50 -34.80 -14.99
CA TYR A 274 28.68 -33.69 -15.91
C TYR A 274 29.70 -32.67 -15.37
N VAL A 275 29.56 -32.24 -14.10
CA VAL A 275 30.46 -31.23 -13.50
C VAL A 275 31.92 -31.70 -13.51
N ILE A 276 32.18 -32.95 -13.11
CA ILE A 276 33.52 -33.54 -13.12
C ILE A 276 34.06 -33.65 -14.56
N SER A 277 33.22 -34.07 -15.51
CA SER A 277 33.61 -34.16 -16.94
C SER A 277 33.92 -32.79 -17.53
N PHE A 278 33.15 -31.77 -17.14
CA PHE A 278 33.38 -30.40 -17.53
C PHE A 278 34.72 -29.91 -16.97
N LEU A 279 34.97 -30.08 -15.66
CA LEU A 279 36.20 -29.63 -15.01
C LEU A 279 37.45 -30.26 -15.63
N THR A 280 37.42 -31.56 -15.90
CA THR A 280 38.55 -32.33 -16.45
C THR A 280 38.72 -32.17 -17.97
N SER A 281 37.77 -31.52 -18.66
CA SER A 281 37.85 -31.26 -20.09
C SER A 281 38.98 -30.30 -20.45
N LYS A 282 39.72 -30.60 -21.53
CA LYS A 282 40.74 -29.70 -22.07
C LYS A 282 40.18 -28.31 -22.45
N LYS A 283 38.87 -28.24 -22.75
CA LYS A 283 38.18 -27.01 -23.13
C LYS A 283 37.69 -26.18 -21.95
N ASN A 284 37.79 -26.67 -20.71
CA ASN A 284 37.37 -25.92 -19.52
C ASN A 284 38.16 -24.61 -19.37
N PRO A 285 37.51 -23.43 -19.39
CA PRO A 285 38.20 -22.15 -19.20
C PRO A 285 38.49 -21.84 -17.72
N TYR A 286 37.84 -22.50 -16.76
CA TYR A 286 37.95 -22.25 -15.32
C TYR A 286 39.02 -23.14 -14.68
N LYS A 287 40.28 -22.70 -14.73
CA LYS A 287 41.45 -23.44 -14.22
C LYS A 287 41.70 -23.27 -12.72
N ASP A 288 41.01 -22.34 -12.08
CA ASP A 288 41.00 -22.17 -10.62
C ASP A 288 40.00 -23.11 -9.92
N GLY A 289 39.12 -23.79 -10.68
CA GLY A 289 38.11 -24.68 -10.13
C GLY A 289 36.85 -23.96 -9.64
N ILE A 290 36.78 -22.65 -9.89
CA ILE A 290 35.65 -21.80 -9.52
C ILE A 290 34.72 -21.69 -10.73
N LEU A 291 33.53 -22.30 -10.63
CA LEU A 291 32.59 -22.37 -11.74
C LEU A 291 31.47 -21.33 -11.59
N PRO A 292 31.07 -20.64 -12.67
CA PRO A 292 29.92 -19.75 -12.67
C PRO A 292 28.65 -20.55 -12.91
N PHE A 293 27.75 -20.56 -11.93
CA PHE A 293 26.45 -21.18 -12.06
C PHE A 293 25.35 -20.14 -12.21
N ASP A 294 24.37 -20.49 -13.03
CA ASP A 294 23.11 -19.77 -13.12
C ASP A 294 22.07 -20.51 -12.27
N ILE A 295 21.34 -19.76 -11.46
CA ILE A 295 20.24 -20.25 -10.62
C ILE A 295 18.98 -19.54 -11.09
N ALA A 296 18.09 -20.29 -11.76
CA ALA A 296 16.82 -19.77 -12.25
C ALA A 296 15.68 -20.24 -11.35
N GLY A 297 14.79 -19.34 -10.94
CA GLY A 297 13.60 -19.74 -10.17
C GLY A 297 12.69 -20.66 -10.98
N ASN A 298 12.23 -21.76 -10.38
CA ASN A 298 11.40 -22.75 -11.06
C ASN A 298 9.94 -22.69 -10.59
N LYS A 299 9.69 -22.87 -9.30
CA LYS A 299 8.33 -22.93 -8.73
C LYS A 299 8.29 -22.60 -7.24
N SER A 300 7.13 -22.14 -6.78
CA SER A 300 6.78 -22.00 -5.36
C SER A 300 5.54 -22.85 -5.05
N VAL A 301 5.61 -23.64 -3.98
CA VAL A 301 4.55 -24.56 -3.56
C VAL A 301 4.25 -24.37 -2.07
N TYR A 302 3.00 -24.11 -1.74
CA TYR A 302 2.54 -23.99 -0.36
C TYR A 302 1.38 -24.96 -0.11
N ALA A 303 1.43 -25.70 1.00
CA ALA A 303 0.44 -26.73 1.34
C ALA A 303 0.07 -27.69 0.18
N GLY A 304 1.08 -28.07 -0.63
CA GLY A 304 0.91 -28.98 -1.77
C GLY A 304 0.31 -28.36 -3.04
N LYS A 305 0.05 -27.05 -3.06
CA LYS A 305 -0.46 -26.32 -4.23
C LYS A 305 0.58 -25.33 -4.75
N GLU A 306 0.71 -25.27 -6.07
CA GLU A 306 1.57 -24.29 -6.71
C GLU A 306 0.99 -22.87 -6.57
N LEU A 307 1.86 -21.91 -6.30
CA LEU A 307 1.53 -20.48 -6.25
C LEU A 307 2.03 -19.83 -7.54
N SER A 308 1.17 -19.80 -8.57
CA SER A 308 1.53 -19.35 -9.93
C SER A 308 2.12 -17.93 -9.96
N TYR A 309 1.61 -17.03 -9.14
CA TYR A 309 2.10 -15.64 -9.04
C TYR A 309 3.54 -15.55 -8.48
N TYR A 310 3.92 -16.39 -7.51
CA TYR A 310 5.31 -16.48 -7.05
C TYR A 310 6.17 -17.25 -8.04
N THR A 311 5.68 -18.33 -8.65
CA THR A 311 6.38 -19.04 -9.73
C THR A 311 6.75 -18.09 -10.87
N LYS A 312 5.81 -17.24 -11.31
CA LYS A 312 6.02 -16.24 -12.36
C LYS A 312 7.13 -15.25 -12.00
N ALA A 313 7.13 -14.74 -10.78
CA ALA A 313 8.17 -13.84 -10.28
C ALA A 313 9.55 -14.49 -10.16
N LEU A 314 9.61 -15.72 -9.63
CA LEU A 314 10.83 -16.50 -9.50
C LEU A 314 11.49 -16.76 -10.86
N ARG A 315 10.70 -17.12 -11.88
CA ARG A 315 11.20 -17.35 -13.25
C ARG A 315 11.70 -16.09 -13.95
N ALA A 316 11.28 -14.91 -13.49
CA ALA A 316 11.68 -13.65 -14.10
C ALA A 316 13.09 -13.20 -13.68
N ASN A 317 13.69 -13.82 -12.66
CA ASN A 317 15.01 -13.48 -12.15
C ASN A 317 15.96 -14.68 -12.20
N THR A 318 17.14 -14.46 -12.80
CA THR A 318 18.25 -15.43 -12.78
C THR A 318 19.36 -14.88 -11.91
N LEU A 319 19.81 -15.67 -10.96
CA LEU A 319 20.94 -15.35 -10.10
C LEU A 319 22.21 -15.95 -10.69
N HIS A 320 23.31 -15.21 -10.60
CA HIS A 320 24.62 -15.64 -11.08
C HIS A 320 25.56 -15.78 -9.89
N VAL A 321 26.09 -16.97 -9.67
CA VAL A 321 26.97 -17.26 -8.53
C VAL A 321 28.26 -17.91 -9.01
N LYS A 322 29.34 -17.75 -8.25
CA LYS A 322 30.61 -18.45 -8.47
C LYS A 322 30.88 -19.34 -7.27
N LEU A 323 31.12 -20.62 -7.52
CA LEU A 323 31.34 -21.61 -6.47
C LEU A 323 32.67 -22.31 -6.67
N ASP A 324 33.45 -22.45 -5.60
CA ASP A 324 34.69 -23.24 -5.60
C ASP A 324 34.34 -24.74 -5.53
N VAL A 325 34.11 -25.31 -6.71
CA VAL A 325 33.70 -26.72 -6.83
C VAL A 325 34.87 -27.65 -6.52
N VAL A 326 36.08 -27.29 -6.92
CA VAL A 326 37.27 -28.11 -6.67
C VAL A 326 37.61 -28.13 -5.18
N GLY A 327 37.54 -26.98 -4.50
CA GLY A 327 37.64 -26.91 -3.04
C GLY A 327 36.63 -27.82 -2.37
N ALA A 328 35.34 -27.68 -2.72
CA ALA A 328 34.28 -28.50 -2.14
C ALA A 328 34.43 -30.01 -2.43
N LEU A 329 34.98 -30.41 -3.59
CA LEU A 329 35.30 -31.81 -3.88
C LEU A 329 36.46 -32.33 -3.02
N ARG A 330 37.49 -31.52 -2.78
CA ARG A 330 38.61 -31.90 -1.90
C ARG A 330 38.16 -32.10 -0.45
N ASP A 331 37.22 -31.31 0.03
CA ASP A 331 36.65 -31.45 1.37
C ASP A 331 35.98 -32.82 1.58
N VAL A 332 35.50 -33.45 0.50
CA VAL A 332 34.97 -34.82 0.50
C VAL A 332 35.95 -35.87 -0.05
N ASN A 333 37.24 -35.56 -0.04
CA ASN A 333 38.34 -36.45 -0.48
C ASN A 333 38.26 -36.87 -1.96
N VAL A 334 37.62 -36.07 -2.82
CA VAL A 334 37.60 -36.26 -4.27
C VAL A 334 38.65 -35.36 -4.91
N THR A 335 39.64 -35.95 -5.59
CA THR A 335 40.71 -35.24 -6.29
C THR A 335 40.54 -35.36 -7.80
N LEU A 336 40.76 -34.27 -8.52
CA LEU A 336 40.62 -34.22 -9.99
C LEU A 336 41.98 -34.02 -10.65
N PRO A 337 42.33 -34.78 -11.70
CA PRO A 337 43.55 -34.53 -12.47
C PRO A 337 43.56 -33.12 -13.06
N GLY A 338 44.66 -32.40 -12.84
CA GLY A 338 44.81 -31.03 -13.32
C GLY A 338 44.33 -29.94 -12.36
N PHE A 339 43.92 -30.32 -11.14
CA PHE A 339 43.55 -29.40 -10.06
C PHE A 339 44.24 -29.75 -8.75
#